data_AF-A0AAD3T248-F1
#
_entry.id   AF-A0AAD3T248-F1
#
_cell.length_a   1.000
_cell.length_b   1.000
_cell.length_c   1.000
_cell.angle_alpha   90.00
_cell.angle_beta   90.00
_cell.angle_gamma   90.00
#
_symmetry.space_group_name_H-M   'P 1'
#
loop_
_entity.id
_entity.type
_entity.pdbx_description
1 polymer ?
#
loop_
_entity_poly.entity_id
_entity_poly.type
_entity_poly.pdbx_seq_one_letter_code
_entity_poly.pdbx_strand_id
1 'polypeptide(L)'
;MEKTCTLLVFFDEGTPALANEIKEALEGNDVQAKIDAMKKAIVLLLNDETIPQLLITIVRYVLPSEDHTIQKLLLLYLEIIEKTDPRGKTEIIKPLISSVLTNLEHRHPFVRRNTILAVRAIYKLPQGEHLSGDAPETIEKVVSTEQDPLAERNAFLTLFICAQDKAVNYLFTHTDRISDWSEQLQMVVLQLIRKVCRTNRAPTAIRVVATTYCQLLLSQSDNNVELIVLDRLNELKTSHREIMVEMIMDVFRTLSSPNLDIRRKALDVALELITPRNSDEVVLLL
;
A
#
# COMPACT_ATOMS: atom_id res chain seq x y z
N MET A 1 58.92 25.41 -2.67
CA MET A 1 57.77 26.03 -2.00
C MET A 1 56.57 25.84 -2.89
N GLU A 2 55.83 24.75 -2.72
CA GLU A 2 54.53 24.58 -3.36
C GLU A 2 53.51 25.36 -2.55
N LYS A 3 52.89 26.38 -3.15
CA LYS A 3 51.76 27.08 -2.53
C LYS A 3 50.52 26.23 -2.78
N THR A 4 50.01 25.60 -1.74
CA THR A 4 48.68 24.99 -1.77
C THR A 4 47.64 26.09 -1.95
N CYS A 5 47.03 26.14 -3.14
CA CYS A 5 45.82 26.95 -3.36
C CYS A 5 44.61 26.18 -2.85
N THR A 6 43.96 26.73 -1.84
CA THR A 6 42.64 26.26 -1.40
C THR A 6 41.59 26.90 -2.31
N LEU A 7 40.94 26.10 -3.16
CA LEU A 7 39.75 26.53 -3.88
C LEU A 7 38.57 26.45 -2.91
N LEU A 8 38.10 27.60 -2.45
CA LEU A 8 36.80 27.73 -1.79
C LEU A 8 35.73 27.64 -2.88
N VAL A 9 35.12 26.46 -3.03
CA VAL A 9 33.86 26.33 -3.78
C VAL A 9 32.76 26.84 -2.86
N PHE A 10 32.27 28.05 -3.11
CA PHE A 10 31.06 28.55 -2.50
C PHE A 10 29.90 27.72 -3.08
N PHE A 11 29.41 26.74 -2.30
CA PHE A 11 28.07 26.20 -2.51
C PHE A 11 27.12 27.22 -1.90
N ASP A 12 26.44 27.96 -2.76
CA ASP A 12 25.45 28.95 -2.36
C ASP A 12 24.24 28.18 -1.79
N GLU A 13 24.07 28.22 -0.46
CA GLU A 13 22.86 27.72 0.21
C GLU A 13 21.64 28.32 -0.50
N GLY A 14 20.71 27.47 -0.96
CA GLY A 14 19.52 27.80 -1.76
C GLY A 14 19.05 29.25 -1.69
N THR A 15 19.48 30.06 -2.66
CA THR A 15 19.16 31.49 -2.68
C THR A 15 17.65 31.72 -2.80
N PRO A 16 17.09 32.78 -2.15
CA PRO A 16 15.68 33.15 -2.28
C PRO A 16 15.21 33.33 -3.73
N ALA A 17 16.12 33.69 -4.64
CA ALA A 17 15.86 33.80 -6.07
C ALA A 17 15.52 32.45 -6.70
N LEU A 18 16.28 31.39 -6.40
CA LEU A 18 16.02 30.03 -6.89
C LEU A 18 14.68 29.50 -6.38
N ALA A 19 14.35 29.77 -5.10
CA ALA A 19 13.06 29.40 -4.52
C ALA A 19 11.87 30.04 -5.26
N ASN A 20 11.99 31.32 -5.61
CA ASN A 20 10.97 32.05 -6.35
C ASN A 20 10.85 31.55 -7.80
N GLU A 21 11.97 31.28 -8.47
CA GLU A 21 11.98 30.73 -9.83
C GLU A 21 11.26 29.37 -9.88
N ILE A 22 11.55 28.48 -8.94
CA ILE A 22 10.86 27.19 -8.82
C ILE A 22 9.37 27.41 -8.60
N LYS A 23 9.00 28.30 -7.68
CA LYS A 23 7.60 28.59 -7.38
C LYS A 23 6.83 29.08 -8.61
N GLU A 24 7.35 30.07 -9.33
CA GLU A 24 6.71 30.61 -10.53
C GLU A 24 6.53 29.55 -11.62
N ALA A 25 7.54 28.70 -11.83
CA ALA A 25 7.46 27.61 -12.79
C ALA A 25 6.39 26.56 -12.41
N LEU A 26 6.24 26.27 -11.11
CA LEU A 26 5.21 25.34 -10.61
C LEU A 26 3.79 25.90 -10.71
N GLU A 27 3.62 27.21 -10.54
CA GLU A 27 2.32 27.91 -10.67
C GLU A 27 1.87 28.08 -12.12
N GLY A 28 2.81 28.05 -13.07
CA GLY A 28 2.53 28.13 -14.50
C GLY A 28 1.71 26.96 -15.05
N ASN A 29 1.41 26.99 -16.35
CA ASN A 29 0.69 25.91 -17.05
C ASN A 29 1.61 25.03 -17.90
N ASP A 30 2.89 25.40 -18.04
CA ASP A 30 3.83 24.64 -18.88
C ASP A 30 4.29 23.36 -18.17
N VAL A 31 4.01 22.21 -18.79
CA VAL A 31 4.28 20.90 -18.22
C VAL A 31 5.79 20.66 -18.06
N GLN A 32 6.58 21.08 -19.05
CA GLN A 32 8.03 20.85 -19.03
C GLN A 32 8.71 21.70 -17.95
N ALA A 33 8.32 22.96 -17.81
CA ALA A 33 8.77 23.86 -16.75
C ALA A 33 8.43 23.31 -15.36
N LYS A 34 7.23 22.74 -15.18
CA LYS A 34 6.85 22.06 -13.92
C LYS A 34 7.72 20.85 -13.64
N ILE A 35 8.00 20.02 -14.65
CA ILE A 35 8.89 18.85 -14.52
C ILE A 35 10.27 19.28 -14.05
N ASP A 36 10.85 20.30 -14.70
CA ASP A 36 12.19 20.75 -14.38
C ASP A 36 12.25 21.47 -13.03
N ALA A 37 11.22 22.23 -12.67
CA ALA A 37 11.06 22.83 -11.35
C ALA A 37 10.91 21.76 -10.25
N MET A 38 10.14 20.70 -10.49
CA MET A 38 10.00 19.57 -9.55
C MET A 38 11.33 18.82 -9.37
N LYS A 39 12.09 18.59 -10.45
CA LYS A 39 13.44 18.00 -10.34
C LYS A 39 14.37 18.88 -9.52
N LYS A 40 14.38 20.20 -9.77
CA LYS A 40 15.16 21.17 -8.98
C LYS A 40 14.78 21.11 -7.50
N ALA A 41 13.49 21.11 -7.19
CA ALA A 41 12.99 21.01 -5.81
C ALA A 41 13.45 19.72 -5.10
N ILE A 42 13.47 18.59 -5.80
CA ILE A 42 13.96 17.32 -5.25
C ILE A 42 15.48 17.34 -5.02
N VAL A 43 16.24 17.91 -5.96
CA VAL A 43 17.70 18.05 -5.80
C VAL A 43 18.06 18.91 -4.60
N LEU A 44 17.31 20.01 -4.36
CA LEU A 44 17.49 20.83 -3.16
C LEU A 44 17.25 20.00 -1.89
N LEU A 45 16.15 19.24 -1.83
CA LEU A 45 15.87 18.36 -0.70
C LEU A 45 16.96 17.31 -0.46
N LEU A 46 17.54 16.74 -1.52
CA LEU A 46 18.62 15.76 -1.42
C LEU A 46 19.93 16.36 -0.89
N ASN A 47 20.10 17.68 -1.00
CA ASN A 47 21.22 18.43 -0.45
C ASN A 47 20.92 18.99 0.94
N ASP A 48 19.87 18.50 1.62
CA ASP A 48 19.38 18.99 2.91
C ASP A 48 18.91 20.47 2.89
N GLU A 49 18.68 21.03 1.71
CA GLU A 49 18.12 22.37 1.54
C GLU A 49 16.59 22.29 1.44
N THR A 50 15.91 22.69 2.52
CA THR A 50 14.44 22.69 2.55
C THR A 50 13.87 24.08 2.32
N ILE A 51 12.88 24.17 1.44
CA ILE A 51 12.09 25.41 1.23
C ILE A 51 10.65 25.11 1.63
N PRO A 52 10.24 25.41 2.88
CA PRO A 52 8.89 25.17 3.40
C PRO A 52 7.77 25.70 2.50
N GLN A 53 8.01 26.85 1.87
CA GLN A 53 7.06 27.55 1.00
C GLN A 53 6.68 26.70 -0.23
N LEU A 54 7.60 25.87 -0.75
CA LEU A 54 7.39 25.08 -1.95
C LEU A 54 6.34 23.99 -1.75
N LEU A 55 6.22 23.44 -0.54
CA LEU A 55 5.25 22.38 -0.25
C LEU A 55 3.82 22.83 -0.54
N ILE A 56 3.48 24.08 -0.18
CA ILE A 56 2.16 24.66 -0.44
C ILE A 56 1.90 24.77 -1.95
N THR A 57 2.88 25.30 -2.69
CA THR A 57 2.79 25.42 -4.15
C THR A 57 2.68 24.05 -4.82
N ILE A 58 3.45 23.06 -4.36
CA ILE A 58 3.42 21.70 -4.91
C ILE A 58 2.04 21.06 -4.67
N VAL A 59 1.52 21.10 -3.44
CA VAL A 59 0.19 20.53 -3.17
C VAL A 59 -0.89 21.23 -4.01
N ARG A 60 -0.80 22.54 -4.20
CA ARG A 60 -1.82 23.29 -4.93
C ARG A 60 -1.77 23.13 -6.45
N TYR A 61 -0.57 23.09 -7.05
CA TYR A 61 -0.40 23.21 -8.51
C TYR A 61 0.22 21.98 -9.18
N VAL A 62 0.80 21.07 -8.40
CA VAL A 62 1.47 19.85 -8.89
C VAL A 62 0.60 18.63 -8.59
N LEU A 63 0.05 18.50 -7.38
CA LEU A 63 -0.81 17.39 -7.00
C LEU A 63 -2.02 17.16 -7.92
N PRO A 64 -2.74 18.17 -8.42
CA PRO A 64 -3.85 17.95 -9.36
C PRO A 64 -3.40 17.70 -10.81
N SER A 65 -2.09 17.71 -11.11
CA SER A 65 -1.59 17.54 -12.48
C SER A 65 -1.93 16.14 -13.03
N GLU A 66 -2.41 16.07 -14.27
CA GLU A 66 -2.69 14.81 -14.96
C GLU A 66 -1.41 14.19 -15.59
N ASP A 67 -0.28 14.92 -15.61
CA ASP A 67 0.97 14.44 -16.23
C ASP A 67 1.67 13.36 -15.39
N HIS A 68 2.01 12.24 -16.03
CA HIS A 68 2.62 11.10 -15.35
C HIS A 68 4.03 11.37 -14.80
N THR A 69 4.80 12.25 -15.44
CA THR A 69 6.17 12.58 -15.01
C THR A 69 6.13 13.48 -13.79
N ILE A 70 5.32 14.54 -13.83
CA ILE A 70 5.07 15.44 -12.71
C ILE A 70 4.63 14.64 -11.47
N GLN A 71 3.73 13.68 -11.66
CA GLN A 71 3.20 12.88 -10.55
C GLN A 71 4.24 11.90 -9.97
N LYS A 72 5.12 11.30 -10.79
CA LYS A 72 6.25 10.51 -10.28
C LYS A 72 7.20 11.37 -9.44
N LEU A 73 7.49 12.58 -9.90
CA LEU A 73 8.33 13.53 -9.17
C LEU A 73 7.67 14.00 -7.88
N LEU A 74 6.34 14.23 -7.88
CA LEU A 74 5.58 14.54 -6.67
C LEU A 74 5.71 13.44 -5.62
N LEU A 75 5.55 12.17 -6.01
CA LEU A 75 5.69 11.05 -5.08
C LEU A 75 7.10 10.99 -4.48
N LEU A 76 8.12 11.15 -5.31
CA LEU A 76 9.52 11.20 -4.87
C LEU A 76 9.77 12.36 -3.90
N TYR A 77 9.25 13.54 -4.22
CA TYR A 77 9.30 14.72 -3.35
C TYR A 77 8.63 14.46 -2.00
N LEU A 78 7.42 13.88 -1.99
CA LEU A 78 6.69 13.53 -0.78
C LEU A 78 7.37 12.42 0.04
N GLU A 79 8.16 11.55 -0.59
CA GLU A 79 8.91 10.51 0.13
C GLU A 79 10.15 11.10 0.81
N ILE A 80 10.86 12.03 0.15
CA ILE A 80 12.11 12.61 0.63
C ILE A 80 11.89 13.75 1.63
N ILE A 81 10.87 14.60 1.43
CA ILE A 81 10.75 15.84 2.21
C ILE A 81 10.65 15.57 3.71
N GLU A 82 11.48 16.28 4.48
CA GLU A 82 11.32 16.44 5.92
C GLU A 82 10.04 17.23 6.20
N LYS A 83 9.03 16.52 6.72
CA LYS A 83 7.67 17.03 6.95
C LYS A 83 7.50 17.63 8.35
N THR A 84 8.60 17.79 9.08
CA THR A 84 8.66 18.29 10.45
C THR A 84 9.59 19.49 10.50
N ASP A 85 9.22 20.51 11.27
CA ASP A 85 10.15 21.60 11.59
C ASP A 85 11.32 21.06 12.46
N PRO A 86 12.40 21.83 12.69
CA PRO A 86 13.51 21.45 13.57
C PRO A 86 13.10 21.13 15.02
N ARG A 87 11.84 21.39 15.40
CA ARG A 87 11.25 21.11 16.72
C ARG A 87 10.29 19.91 16.67
N GLY A 88 10.17 19.21 15.54
CA GLY A 88 9.30 18.06 15.34
C GLY A 88 7.83 18.39 15.02
N LYS A 89 7.45 19.64 14.79
CA LYS A 89 6.07 20.07 14.50
C LYS A 89 5.73 20.05 13.01
N THR A 90 4.49 19.67 12.71
CA THR A 90 3.93 19.47 11.36
C THR A 90 3.07 20.64 10.87
N GLU A 91 3.23 21.84 11.44
CA GLU A 91 2.33 22.99 11.21
C GLU A 91 2.25 23.45 9.74
N ILE A 92 3.29 23.20 8.94
CA ILE A 92 3.32 23.57 7.51
C ILE A 92 2.29 22.76 6.70
N ILE A 93 1.98 21.53 7.13
CA ILE A 93 1.11 20.60 6.41
C ILE A 93 -0.37 20.81 6.74
N LYS A 94 -0.71 21.30 7.94
CA LYS A 94 -2.11 21.45 8.41
C LYS A 94 -3.04 22.11 7.38
N PRO A 95 -2.69 23.28 6.77
CA PRO A 95 -3.58 23.95 5.83
C PRO A 95 -3.81 23.16 4.54
N LEU A 96 -2.90 22.23 4.22
CA LEU A 96 -2.90 21.48 2.96
C LEU A 96 -3.76 20.23 3.01
N ILE A 97 -4.05 19.71 4.21
CA ILE A 97 -4.77 18.43 4.39
C ILE A 97 -6.13 18.46 3.73
N SER A 98 -6.91 19.52 3.96
CA SER A 98 -8.25 19.64 3.34
C SER A 98 -8.16 19.62 1.81
N SER A 99 -7.18 20.31 1.22
CA SER A 99 -6.98 20.32 -0.24
C SER A 99 -6.51 18.97 -0.79
N VAL A 100 -5.71 18.22 -0.02
CA VAL A 100 -5.32 16.86 -0.39
C VAL A 100 -6.56 15.97 -0.37
N LEU A 101 -7.33 15.97 0.72
CA LEU A 101 -8.51 15.11 0.87
C LEU A 101 -9.57 15.35 -0.21
N THR A 102 -9.77 16.58 -0.67
CA THR A 102 -10.70 16.87 -1.79
C THR A 102 -10.33 16.11 -3.07
N ASN A 103 -9.04 15.82 -3.29
CA ASN A 103 -8.59 15.10 -4.48
C ASN A 103 -8.87 13.58 -4.42
N LEU A 104 -9.37 13.05 -3.29
CA LEU A 104 -9.86 11.67 -3.21
C LEU A 104 -11.15 11.47 -4.02
N GLU A 105 -11.91 12.53 -4.29
CA GLU A 105 -13.12 12.49 -5.12
C GLU A 105 -12.86 12.98 -6.55
N HIS A 106 -11.60 13.15 -6.94
CA HIS A 106 -11.23 13.65 -8.26
C HIS A 106 -11.70 12.70 -9.38
N ARG A 107 -12.11 13.25 -10.54
CA ARG A 107 -12.62 12.47 -11.68
C ARG A 107 -11.63 11.40 -12.20
N HIS A 108 -10.34 11.72 -12.17
CA HIS A 108 -9.29 10.83 -12.68
C HIS A 108 -8.73 9.92 -11.60
N PRO A 109 -8.77 8.58 -11.80
CA PRO A 109 -8.27 7.63 -10.81
C PRO A 109 -6.79 7.79 -10.47
N PHE A 110 -5.99 8.24 -11.43
CA PHE A 110 -4.58 8.51 -11.22
C PHE A 110 -4.34 9.57 -10.13
N VAL A 111 -5.15 10.63 -10.11
CA VAL A 111 -5.08 11.69 -9.08
C VAL A 111 -5.55 11.15 -7.72
N ARG A 112 -6.64 10.38 -7.69
CA ARG A 112 -7.13 9.73 -6.46
C ARG A 112 -6.06 8.80 -5.87
N ARG A 113 -5.42 7.97 -6.71
CA ARG A 113 -4.33 7.08 -6.33
C ARG A 113 -3.16 7.81 -5.68
N ASN A 114 -2.72 8.92 -6.25
CA ASN A 114 -1.60 9.68 -5.69
C ASN A 114 -2.01 10.42 -4.42
N THR A 115 -3.26 10.89 -4.36
CA THR A 115 -3.85 11.47 -3.16
C THR A 115 -3.86 10.49 -1.99
N ILE A 116 -4.25 9.23 -2.23
CA ILE A 116 -4.17 8.16 -1.22
C ILE A 116 -2.74 7.99 -0.69
N LEU A 117 -1.73 8.00 -1.57
CA LEU A 117 -0.33 7.91 -1.17
C LEU A 117 0.12 9.13 -0.34
N ALA A 118 -0.36 10.32 -0.69
CA ALA A 118 -0.10 11.54 0.06
C ALA A 118 -0.75 11.50 1.46
N VAL A 119 -2.02 11.08 1.56
CA VAL A 119 -2.72 10.88 2.84
C VAL A 119 -1.94 9.90 3.73
N ARG A 120 -1.47 8.79 3.17
CA ARG A 120 -0.63 7.83 3.89
C ARG A 120 0.66 8.46 4.41
N ALA A 121 1.31 9.29 3.59
CA ALA A 121 2.55 9.97 3.99
C ALA A 121 2.30 10.98 5.11
N ILE A 122 1.18 11.70 5.08
CA ILE A 122 0.76 12.64 6.13
C ILE A 122 0.45 11.90 7.43
N TYR A 123 -0.29 10.79 7.35
CA TYR A 123 -0.69 10.02 8.53
C TYR A 123 0.50 9.42 9.28
N LYS A 124 1.57 9.04 8.56
CA LYS A 124 2.81 8.51 9.15
C LYS A 124 3.65 9.55 9.92
N LEU A 125 3.27 10.82 9.91
CA LEU A 125 4.03 11.87 10.59
C LEU A 125 3.86 11.83 12.11
N PRO A 126 4.82 12.42 12.85
CA PRO A 126 4.61 12.71 14.27
C PRO A 126 3.32 13.52 14.42
N GLN A 127 2.38 13.02 15.22
CA GLN A 127 1.02 13.59 15.40
C GLN A 127 0.14 13.59 14.14
N GLY A 128 0.47 12.81 13.10
CA GLY A 128 -0.30 12.71 11.86
C GLY A 128 -1.76 12.26 12.08
N GLU A 129 -2.01 11.45 13.09
CA GLU A 129 -3.36 11.02 13.48
C GLU A 129 -4.25 12.19 13.93
N HIS A 130 -3.67 13.20 14.59
CA HIS A 130 -4.40 14.41 15.00
C HIS A 130 -4.61 15.39 13.83
N LEU A 131 -3.73 15.32 12.83
CA LEU A 131 -3.78 16.15 11.64
C LEU A 131 -4.90 15.71 10.69
N SER A 132 -5.13 14.40 10.57
CA SER A 132 -6.16 13.80 9.72
C SER A 132 -6.93 12.74 10.49
N GLY A 133 -7.64 13.17 11.54
CA GLY A 133 -8.37 12.26 12.44
C GLY A 133 -9.49 11.46 11.75
N ASP A 134 -9.99 11.94 10.62
CA ASP A 134 -11.02 11.32 9.77
C ASP A 134 -10.44 10.56 8.57
N ALA A 135 -9.11 10.48 8.43
CA ALA A 135 -8.47 9.76 7.34
C ALA A 135 -8.88 8.27 7.30
N PRO A 136 -8.92 7.53 8.42
CA PRO A 136 -9.32 6.13 8.40
C PRO A 136 -10.72 5.92 7.80
N GLU A 137 -11.71 6.70 8.23
CA GLU A 137 -13.09 6.65 7.74
C GLU A 137 -13.16 7.01 6.26
N THR A 138 -12.45 8.05 5.86
CA THR A 138 -12.44 8.53 4.48
C THR A 138 -11.80 7.51 3.55
N ILE A 139 -10.67 6.93 3.95
CA ILE A 139 -9.99 5.90 3.16
C ILE A 139 -10.81 4.61 3.11
N GLU A 140 -11.47 4.21 4.20
CA GLU A 140 -12.39 3.06 4.20
C GLU A 140 -13.54 3.23 3.21
N LYS A 141 -14.12 4.44 3.13
CA LYS A 141 -15.11 4.79 2.09
C LYS A 141 -14.49 4.66 0.70
N VAL A 142 -13.28 5.18 0.49
CA VAL A 142 -12.58 5.08 -0.81
C VAL A 142 -12.38 3.62 -1.22
N VAL A 143 -11.94 2.73 -0.32
CA VAL A 143 -11.81 1.28 -0.61
C VAL A 143 -13.12 0.71 -1.13
N SER A 144 -14.25 1.11 -0.57
CA SER A 144 -15.57 0.57 -0.93
C SER A 144 -16.14 1.11 -2.25
N THR A 145 -15.74 2.33 -2.66
CA THR A 145 -16.32 3.04 -3.80
C THR A 145 -15.41 3.11 -5.04
N GLU A 146 -14.12 2.85 -4.85
CA GLU A 146 -13.13 2.98 -5.92
C GLU A 146 -13.30 1.90 -6.99
N GLN A 147 -13.10 2.29 -8.25
CA GLN A 147 -13.25 1.41 -9.42
C GLN A 147 -11.91 1.10 -10.08
N ASP A 148 -10.89 1.93 -9.86
CA ASP A 148 -9.54 1.67 -10.37
C ASP A 148 -8.79 0.69 -9.47
N PRO A 149 -8.36 -0.48 -9.99
CA PRO A 149 -7.70 -1.52 -9.18
C PRO A 149 -6.46 -1.06 -8.42
N LEU A 150 -5.67 -0.15 -9.01
CA LEU A 150 -4.43 0.33 -8.39
C LEU A 150 -4.72 1.34 -7.26
N ALA A 151 -5.71 2.20 -7.46
CA ALA A 151 -6.21 3.13 -6.45
C ALA A 151 -6.86 2.36 -5.29
N GLU A 152 -7.73 1.39 -5.59
CA GLU A 152 -8.37 0.51 -4.60
C GLU A 152 -7.33 -0.22 -3.74
N ARG A 153 -6.36 -0.87 -4.40
CA ARG A 153 -5.22 -1.53 -3.74
C ARG A 153 -4.45 -0.58 -2.83
N ASN A 154 -4.19 0.64 -3.28
CA ASN A 154 -3.46 1.63 -2.48
C ASN A 154 -4.29 2.15 -1.31
N ALA A 155 -5.61 2.29 -1.49
CA ALA A 155 -6.53 2.69 -0.44
C ALA A 155 -6.53 1.63 0.67
N PHE A 156 -6.64 0.35 0.31
CA PHE A 156 -6.66 -0.74 1.29
C PHE A 156 -5.36 -0.82 2.10
N LEU A 157 -4.20 -0.69 1.45
CA LEU A 157 -2.91 -0.61 2.16
C LEU A 157 -2.79 0.61 3.06
N THR A 158 -3.36 1.73 2.65
CA THR A 158 -3.37 2.95 3.46
C THR A 158 -4.27 2.77 4.66
N LEU A 159 -5.47 2.20 4.49
CA LEU A 159 -6.36 1.84 5.59
C LEU A 159 -5.67 0.92 6.60
N PHE A 160 -4.96 -0.10 6.12
CA PHE A 160 -4.24 -1.03 7.00
C PHE A 160 -3.12 -0.34 7.81
N ILE A 161 -2.49 0.70 7.25
CA ILE A 161 -1.47 1.49 7.96
C ILE A 161 -2.12 2.45 8.96
N CYS A 162 -3.23 3.10 8.59
CA CYS A 162 -3.88 4.10 9.43
C CYS A 162 -4.71 3.47 10.56
N ALA A 163 -5.48 2.43 10.25
CA ALA A 163 -6.37 1.73 11.17
C ALA A 163 -6.44 0.24 10.82
N GLN A 164 -5.54 -0.55 11.40
CA GLN A 164 -5.43 -1.99 11.13
C GLN A 164 -6.74 -2.73 11.39
N ASP A 165 -7.43 -2.45 12.50
CA ASP A 165 -8.67 -3.14 12.87
C ASP A 165 -9.77 -2.93 11.82
N LYS A 166 -9.86 -1.73 11.24
CA LYS A 166 -10.83 -1.44 10.16
C LYS A 166 -10.51 -2.22 8.90
N ALA A 167 -9.24 -2.27 8.49
CA ALA A 167 -8.83 -3.05 7.33
C ALA A 167 -9.08 -4.56 7.50
N VAL A 168 -8.85 -5.09 8.71
CA VAL A 168 -9.13 -6.48 9.03
C VAL A 168 -10.63 -6.75 9.04
N ASN A 169 -11.43 -5.87 9.65
CA ASN A 169 -12.89 -5.98 9.61
C ASN A 169 -13.42 -5.94 8.18
N TYR A 170 -12.92 -5.03 7.35
CA TYR A 170 -13.29 -4.94 5.93
C TYR A 170 -12.99 -6.24 5.16
N LEU A 171 -11.83 -6.87 5.42
CA LEU A 171 -11.48 -8.17 4.84
C LEU A 171 -12.47 -9.25 5.29
N PHE A 172 -12.79 -9.29 6.58
CA PHE A 172 -13.66 -10.31 7.16
C PHE A 172 -15.11 -10.18 6.69
N THR A 173 -15.63 -8.95 6.51
CA THR A 173 -16.99 -8.73 5.99
C THR A 173 -17.14 -9.08 4.51
N HIS A 174 -16.03 -9.19 3.77
CA HIS A 174 -16.03 -9.44 2.33
C HIS A 174 -15.32 -10.73 1.92
N THR A 175 -15.02 -11.62 2.88
CA THR A 175 -14.23 -12.83 2.62
C THR A 175 -14.83 -13.67 1.50
N ASP A 176 -16.15 -13.85 1.48
CA ASP A 176 -16.85 -14.67 0.47
C ASP A 176 -16.74 -14.14 -0.97
N ARG A 177 -16.28 -12.91 -1.16
CA ARG A 177 -16.17 -12.23 -2.47
C ARG A 177 -14.74 -11.90 -2.84
N ILE A 178 -13.74 -12.38 -2.10
CA ILE A 178 -12.33 -12.07 -2.37
C ILE A 178 -11.91 -12.56 -3.76
N SER A 179 -12.50 -13.65 -4.27
CA SER A 179 -12.27 -14.13 -5.64
C SER A 179 -12.68 -13.14 -6.72
N ASP A 180 -13.66 -12.27 -6.44
CA ASP A 180 -14.17 -11.26 -7.37
C ASP A 180 -13.34 -9.98 -7.34
N TRP A 181 -12.45 -9.83 -6.35
CA TRP A 181 -11.61 -8.64 -6.20
C TRP A 181 -10.59 -8.55 -7.32
N SER A 182 -10.09 -7.33 -7.54
CA SER A 182 -8.98 -7.13 -8.47
C SER A 182 -7.76 -7.95 -8.07
N GLU A 183 -7.03 -8.48 -9.06
CA GLU A 183 -5.80 -9.26 -8.82
C GLU A 183 -4.80 -8.48 -7.95
N GLN A 184 -4.70 -7.17 -8.16
CA GLN A 184 -3.82 -6.30 -7.38
C GLN A 184 -4.22 -6.26 -5.90
N LEU A 185 -5.52 -6.26 -5.59
CA LEU A 185 -6.02 -6.29 -4.21
C LEU A 185 -5.85 -7.68 -3.59
N GLN A 186 -6.13 -8.76 -4.33
CA GLN A 186 -5.91 -10.14 -3.87
C GLN A 186 -4.45 -10.39 -3.48
N MET A 187 -3.50 -9.93 -4.28
CA MET A 187 -2.07 -10.06 -3.99
C MET A 187 -1.65 -9.29 -2.74
N VAL A 188 -2.26 -8.13 -2.47
CA VAL A 188 -2.04 -7.39 -1.22
C VAL A 188 -2.60 -8.14 -0.03
N VAL A 189 -3.80 -8.71 -0.15
CA VAL A 189 -4.40 -9.54 0.91
C VAL A 189 -3.48 -10.70 1.29
N LEU A 190 -2.90 -11.41 0.31
CA LEU A 190 -1.95 -12.48 0.57
C LEU A 190 -0.72 -12.03 1.39
N GLN A 191 -0.20 -10.83 1.13
CA GLN A 191 0.91 -10.25 1.89
C GLN A 191 0.48 -9.85 3.31
N LEU A 192 -0.71 -9.23 3.44
CA LEU A 192 -1.20 -8.67 4.70
C LEU A 192 -1.69 -9.75 5.67
N ILE A 193 -2.31 -10.82 5.17
CA ILE A 193 -2.77 -11.94 5.99
C ILE A 193 -1.65 -12.51 6.85
N ARG A 194 -0.43 -12.65 6.31
CA ARG A 194 0.74 -13.10 7.10
C ARG A 194 1.02 -12.20 8.29
N LYS A 195 0.88 -10.88 8.11
CA LYS A 195 1.07 -9.91 9.17
C LYS A 195 -0.04 -10.04 10.21
N VAL A 196 -1.30 -10.19 9.77
CA VAL A 196 -2.46 -10.39 10.64
C VAL A 196 -2.30 -11.67 11.48
N CYS A 197 -1.91 -12.81 10.91
CA CYS A 197 -1.72 -14.06 11.67
C CYS A 197 -0.63 -13.97 12.74
N ARG A 198 0.41 -13.14 12.51
CA ARG A 198 1.49 -12.95 13.49
C ARG A 198 1.04 -12.09 14.67
N THR A 199 0.18 -11.09 14.42
CA THR A 199 -0.26 -10.12 15.43
C THR A 199 -1.56 -10.51 16.11
N ASN A 200 -2.43 -11.28 15.43
CA ASN A 200 -3.75 -11.69 15.91
C ASN A 200 -3.80 -13.21 16.06
N ARG A 201 -3.96 -13.68 17.31
CA ARG A 201 -4.02 -15.11 17.65
C ARG A 201 -5.45 -15.64 17.82
N ALA A 202 -6.46 -14.83 17.52
CA ALA A 202 -7.85 -15.25 17.66
C ALA A 202 -8.16 -16.40 16.67
N PRO A 203 -8.70 -17.55 17.13
CA PRO A 203 -9.05 -18.67 16.26
C PRO A 203 -10.01 -18.28 15.14
N THR A 204 -10.93 -17.35 15.40
CA THR A 204 -11.86 -16.81 14.40
C THR A 204 -11.14 -16.10 13.26
N ALA A 205 -10.15 -15.26 13.57
CA ALA A 205 -9.35 -14.55 12.58
C ALA A 205 -8.53 -15.53 11.71
N ILE A 206 -7.93 -16.55 12.34
CA ILE A 206 -7.15 -17.57 11.63
C ILE A 206 -8.04 -18.41 10.71
N ARG A 207 -9.25 -18.76 11.16
CA ARG A 207 -10.23 -19.48 10.32
C ARG A 207 -10.59 -18.68 9.08
N VAL A 208 -10.93 -17.40 9.23
CA VAL A 208 -11.25 -16.53 8.08
C VAL A 208 -10.10 -16.46 7.09
N VAL A 209 -8.87 -16.32 7.60
CA VAL A 209 -7.65 -16.36 6.79
C VAL A 209 -7.51 -17.67 6.02
N ALA A 210 -7.71 -18.81 6.68
CA ALA A 210 -7.58 -20.11 6.04
C ALA A 210 -8.64 -20.27 4.92
N THR A 211 -9.88 -19.86 5.20
CA THR A 211 -10.95 -19.80 4.19
C THR A 211 -10.60 -18.90 3.01
N THR A 212 -10.05 -17.70 3.26
CA THR A 212 -9.59 -16.79 2.20
C THR A 212 -8.53 -17.44 1.33
N TYR A 213 -7.54 -18.10 1.92
CA TYR A 213 -6.51 -18.82 1.17
C TYR A 213 -7.09 -19.96 0.34
N CYS A 214 -8.01 -20.75 0.88
CA CYS A 214 -8.70 -21.80 0.14
C CYS A 214 -9.53 -21.26 -1.03
N GLN A 215 -10.25 -20.15 -0.85
CA GLN A 215 -10.99 -19.49 -1.93
C GLN A 215 -10.06 -19.02 -3.05
N LEU A 216 -8.94 -18.37 -2.69
CA LEU A 216 -7.94 -17.96 -3.67
C LEU A 216 -7.32 -19.17 -4.37
N LEU A 217 -7.01 -20.24 -3.64
CA LEU A 217 -6.43 -21.44 -4.24
C LEU A 217 -7.35 -22.08 -5.31
N LEU A 218 -8.66 -21.94 -5.17
CA LEU A 218 -9.63 -22.50 -6.12
C LEU A 218 -10.05 -21.51 -7.22
N SER A 219 -9.82 -20.21 -7.03
CA SER A 219 -10.26 -19.17 -7.97
C SER A 219 -9.16 -18.68 -8.91
N GLN A 220 -7.88 -18.82 -8.52
CA GLN A 220 -6.76 -18.28 -9.27
C GLN A 220 -6.39 -19.16 -10.46
N SER A 221 -5.99 -18.55 -11.58
CA SER A 221 -5.49 -19.27 -12.76
C SER A 221 -3.97 -19.29 -12.86
N ASP A 222 -3.26 -18.43 -12.11
CA ASP A 222 -1.81 -18.38 -12.08
C ASP A 222 -1.26 -19.43 -11.10
N ASN A 223 -0.58 -20.43 -11.65
CA ASN A 223 0.10 -21.48 -10.90
C ASN A 223 1.07 -20.92 -9.84
N ASN A 224 1.71 -19.77 -10.08
CA ASN A 224 2.62 -19.16 -9.11
C ASN A 224 1.85 -18.68 -7.88
N VAL A 225 0.65 -18.11 -8.08
CA VAL A 225 -0.20 -17.66 -6.97
C VAL A 225 -0.69 -18.87 -6.19
N GLU A 226 -1.16 -19.93 -6.86
CA GLU A 226 -1.56 -21.18 -6.20
C GLU A 226 -0.42 -21.78 -5.36
N LEU A 227 0.80 -21.82 -5.90
CA LEU A 227 1.98 -22.30 -5.17
C LEU A 227 2.30 -21.44 -3.94
N ILE A 228 2.20 -20.11 -4.06
CA ILE A 228 2.39 -19.19 -2.92
C ILE A 228 1.33 -19.43 -1.86
N VAL A 229 0.06 -19.61 -2.25
CA VAL A 229 -1.06 -19.87 -1.34
C VAL A 229 -0.87 -21.21 -0.63
N LEU A 230 -0.46 -22.27 -1.34
CA LEU A 230 -0.15 -23.57 -0.74
C LEU A 230 0.99 -23.50 0.27
N ASP A 231 2.04 -22.70 0.04
CA ASP A 231 3.07 -22.46 1.07
C ASP A 231 2.46 -21.86 2.33
N ARG A 232 1.47 -20.97 2.19
CA ARG A 232 0.94 -20.22 3.34
C ARG A 232 -0.05 -21.10 4.11
N LEU A 233 -0.82 -21.93 3.41
CA LEU A 233 -1.63 -22.98 4.03
C LEU A 233 -0.76 -23.99 4.78
N ASN A 234 0.42 -24.33 4.26
CA ASN A 234 1.37 -25.19 4.98
C ASN A 234 1.94 -24.53 6.25
N GLU A 235 2.26 -23.23 6.20
CA GLU A 235 2.66 -22.45 7.38
C GLU A 235 1.54 -22.39 8.44
N LEU A 236 0.29 -22.19 8.01
CA LEU A 236 -0.88 -22.21 8.89
C LEU A 236 -1.13 -23.59 9.48
N LYS A 237 -1.00 -24.67 8.70
CA LYS A 237 -1.10 -26.06 9.17
C LYS A 237 -0.14 -26.30 10.34
N THR A 238 1.10 -25.85 10.20
CA THR A 238 2.15 -26.03 11.22
C THR A 238 1.82 -25.27 12.51
N SER A 239 1.21 -24.09 12.39
CA SER A 239 0.95 -23.20 13.54
C SER A 239 -0.43 -23.41 14.19
N HIS A 240 -1.42 -23.83 13.40
CA HIS A 240 -2.86 -23.85 13.74
C HIS A 240 -3.56 -25.09 13.16
N ARG A 241 -3.01 -26.27 13.45
CA ARG A 241 -3.48 -27.55 12.91
C ARG A 241 -4.98 -27.78 13.09
N GLU A 242 -5.54 -27.50 14.26
CA GLU A 242 -6.95 -27.77 14.58
C GLU A 242 -7.91 -27.06 13.61
N ILE A 243 -7.61 -25.81 13.26
CA ILE A 243 -8.42 -25.02 12.31
C ILE A 243 -8.23 -25.56 10.89
N MET A 244 -6.99 -25.93 10.53
CA MET A 244 -6.69 -26.44 9.20
C MET A 244 -7.33 -27.81 8.90
N VAL A 245 -7.63 -28.62 9.92
CA VAL A 245 -8.41 -29.86 9.75
C VAL A 245 -9.81 -29.56 9.18
N GLU A 246 -10.41 -28.40 9.51
CA GLU A 246 -11.70 -27.98 8.97
C GLU A 246 -11.62 -27.63 7.47
N MET A 247 -10.43 -27.25 6.95
CA MET A 247 -10.22 -26.78 5.57
C MET A 247 -9.79 -27.90 4.61
N ILE A 248 -9.67 -29.13 5.09
CA ILE A 248 -9.07 -30.24 4.34
C ILE A 248 -9.76 -30.49 2.99
N MET A 249 -11.09 -30.38 2.94
CA MET A 249 -11.87 -30.61 1.73
C MET A 249 -11.61 -29.55 0.66
N ASP A 250 -11.41 -28.30 1.07
CA ASP A 250 -11.07 -27.22 0.15
C ASP A 250 -9.67 -27.43 -0.46
N VAL A 251 -8.70 -27.88 0.35
CA VAL A 251 -7.35 -28.21 -0.11
C VAL A 251 -7.37 -29.42 -1.06
N PHE A 252 -8.20 -30.43 -0.80
CA PHE A 252 -8.30 -31.58 -1.69
C PHE A 252 -8.93 -31.24 -3.05
N ARG A 253 -9.83 -30.26 -3.14
CA ARG A 253 -10.37 -29.82 -4.44
C ARG A 253 -9.29 -29.31 -5.39
N THR A 254 -8.15 -28.84 -4.86
CA THR A 254 -6.96 -28.45 -5.64
C THR A 254 -6.29 -29.63 -6.36
N LEU A 255 -6.58 -30.88 -5.99
CA LEU A 255 -6.08 -32.05 -6.74
C LEU A 255 -6.62 -32.13 -8.17
N SER A 256 -7.69 -31.39 -8.49
CA SER A 256 -8.19 -31.24 -9.86
C SER A 256 -7.25 -30.42 -10.76
N SER A 257 -6.27 -29.69 -10.20
CA SER A 257 -5.34 -28.86 -10.96
C SER A 257 -4.55 -29.70 -11.98
N PRO A 258 -4.38 -29.24 -13.23
CA PRO A 258 -3.58 -29.95 -14.23
C PRO A 258 -2.08 -29.94 -13.90
N ASN A 259 -1.61 -29.06 -13.01
CA ASN A 259 -0.20 -28.92 -12.64
C ASN A 259 0.22 -29.95 -11.57
N LEU A 260 1.24 -30.75 -11.89
CA LEU A 260 1.77 -31.81 -11.01
C LEU A 260 2.37 -31.29 -9.70
N ASP A 261 3.04 -30.13 -9.73
CA ASP A 261 3.71 -29.58 -8.55
C ASP A 261 2.68 -29.02 -7.56
N ILE A 262 1.60 -28.42 -8.07
CA ILE A 262 0.46 -27.98 -7.27
C ILE A 262 -0.23 -29.18 -6.61
N ARG A 263 -0.51 -30.24 -7.38
CA ARG A 263 -1.10 -31.48 -6.81
C ARG A 263 -0.22 -32.10 -5.74
N ARG A 264 1.10 -32.22 -6.00
CA ARG A 264 2.06 -32.77 -5.03
C ARG A 264 2.03 -31.98 -3.72
N LYS A 265 2.12 -30.66 -3.81
CA LYS A 265 2.17 -29.78 -2.65
C LYS A 265 0.83 -29.73 -1.90
N ALA A 266 -0.29 -29.79 -2.60
CA ALA A 266 -1.62 -29.92 -1.99
C ALA A 266 -1.74 -31.24 -1.20
N LEU A 267 -1.23 -32.36 -1.74
CA LEU A 267 -1.17 -33.64 -1.01
C LEU A 267 -0.30 -33.55 0.24
N ASP A 268 0.88 -32.93 0.15
CA ASP A 268 1.78 -32.74 1.31
C ASP A 268 1.10 -31.95 2.45
N VAL A 269 0.24 -31.00 2.11
CA VAL A 269 -0.57 -30.27 3.10
C VAL A 269 -1.72 -31.13 3.62
N ALA A 270 -2.50 -31.75 2.73
CA ALA A 270 -3.76 -32.41 3.06
C ALA A 270 -3.58 -33.73 3.83
N LEU A 271 -2.58 -34.54 3.47
CA LEU A 271 -2.37 -35.87 4.08
C LEU A 271 -2.08 -35.79 5.59
N GLU A 272 -1.40 -34.74 6.05
CA GLU A 272 -1.13 -34.50 7.48
C GLU A 272 -2.36 -34.01 8.28
N LEU A 273 -3.40 -33.59 7.58
CA LEU A 273 -4.66 -33.08 8.15
C LEU A 273 -5.74 -34.16 8.26
N ILE A 274 -5.51 -35.35 7.71
CA ILE A 274 -6.45 -36.47 7.81
C ILE A 274 -6.60 -36.90 9.27
N THR A 275 -7.84 -37.09 9.69
CA THR A 275 -8.22 -37.57 11.02
C THR A 275 -9.39 -38.56 10.87
N PRO A 276 -9.66 -39.40 11.88
CA PRO A 276 -10.84 -40.27 11.86
C PRO A 276 -12.18 -39.53 11.71
N ARG A 277 -12.21 -38.20 11.92
CA ARG A 277 -13.41 -37.37 11.78
C ARG A 277 -13.70 -36.96 10.34
N ASN A 278 -12.70 -36.96 9.46
CA ASN A 278 -12.82 -36.51 8.07
C ASN A 278 -12.46 -37.61 7.06
N SER A 279 -11.98 -38.77 7.51
CA SER A 279 -11.52 -39.85 6.64
C SER A 279 -12.58 -40.34 5.65
N ASP A 280 -13.83 -40.44 6.09
CA ASP A 280 -14.92 -40.95 5.25
C ASP A 280 -15.24 -39.98 4.10
N GLU A 281 -15.23 -38.67 4.40
CA GLU A 281 -15.47 -37.62 3.42
C GLU A 281 -14.32 -37.52 2.40
N VAL A 282 -13.07 -37.69 2.85
CA VAL A 282 -11.88 -37.72 1.99
C VAL A 282 -11.93 -38.90 1.03
N VAL A 283 -12.33 -40.09 1.50
CA VAL A 283 -12.45 -41.28 0.65
C VAL A 283 -13.55 -41.11 -0.41
N LEU A 284 -14.63 -40.40 -0.11
CA LEU A 284 -15.70 -40.12 -1.09
C LEU A 284 -15.28 -39.13 -2.18
N LEU A 285 -14.26 -38.30 -1.94
CA LEU A 285 -13.80 -37.28 -2.87
C LEU A 285 -12.75 -37.79 -3.87
N LEU A 286 -11.99 -38.83 -3.49
CA LEU A 286 -10.93 -39.46 -4.29
C LEU A 286 -11.48 -40.53 -5.25
#